data_AF-A0A3B0RSM1-F1
#
_entry.id   AF-A0A3B0RSM1-F1
#
_cell.length_a   1.000
_cell.length_b   1.000
_cell.length_c   1.000
_cell.angle_alpha   90.00
_cell.angle_beta   90.00
_cell.angle_gamma   90.00
#
_symmetry.space_group_name_H-M   'P 1'
#
loop_
_entity.id
_entity.type
_entity.pdbx_description
1 polymer ?
#
loop_
_entity_poly.entity_id
_entity_poly.type
_entity_poly.pdbx_seq_one_letter_code
_entity_poly.pdbx_strand_id
1 'polypeptide(L)' 'MPVKTLDFHRGTNVTLGLPFVRVSPDHGTGFDIAGTGQARPDSLIAALQLAGQIAQTRNQQP' A
#
# COMPACT_ATOMS: atom_id res chain seq x y z
N MET A 1 3.76 -15.81 -9.32
CA MET A 1 2.49 -15.13 -8.99
C MET A 1 1.71 -15.90 -7.92
N PRO A 2 1.96 -15.72 -6.61
CA PRO A 2 1.06 -16.26 -5.59
C PRO A 2 0.65 -15.26 -4.48
N VAL A 3 0.98 -13.97 -4.59
CA VAL A 3 0.49 -12.95 -3.63
C VAL A 3 -0.84 -12.35 -4.09
N LYS A 4 -1.00 -12.07 -5.39
CA LYS A 4 -2.22 -11.46 -5.94
C LYS A 4 -3.49 -12.31 -5.75
N THR A 5 -3.36 -13.63 -5.60
CA THR A 5 -4.49 -14.56 -5.39
C THR A 5 -4.90 -14.73 -3.94
N LEU A 6 -4.05 -14.38 -2.96
CA LEU A 6 -4.36 -14.54 -1.53
C LEU A 6 -5.04 -13.32 -0.92
N ASP A 7 -4.86 -12.12 -1.48
CA ASP A 7 -5.47 -10.90 -0.94
C ASP A 7 -5.70 -9.84 -2.03
N PHE A 8 -6.70 -10.10 -2.88
CA PHE A 8 -7.02 -9.31 -4.09
C PHE A 8 -7.40 -7.85 -3.79
N HIS A 9 -7.67 -7.50 -2.52
CA HIS A 9 -8.15 -6.17 -2.13
C HIS A 9 -7.25 -5.42 -1.15
N ARG A 10 -6.29 -6.10 -0.49
CA ARG A 10 -5.33 -5.46 0.44
C ARG A 10 -3.89 -5.47 -0.08
N GLY A 11 -3.67 -5.87 -1.34
CA GLY A 11 -2.37 -5.78 -1.99
C GLY A 11 -1.76 -4.37 -1.87
N THR A 12 -0.47 -4.30 -1.55
CA THR A 12 0.31 -3.05 -1.49
C THR A 12 1.68 -3.27 -2.12
N ASN A 13 2.28 -2.20 -2.64
CA ASN A 13 3.58 -2.24 -3.28
C ASN A 13 4.63 -1.56 -2.39
N VAL A 14 5.65 -2.31 -1.97
CA VAL A 14 6.79 -1.79 -1.20
C VAL A 14 7.99 -1.63 -2.13
N THR A 15 8.65 -0.48 -2.10
CA THR A 15 9.90 -0.27 -2.84
C THR A 15 11.09 -0.48 -1.91
N LEU A 16 11.95 -1.44 -2.25
CA LEU A 16 13.19 -1.73 -1.53
C LEU A 16 14.36 -0.92 -2.12
N GLY A 17 15.37 -0.65 -1.31
CA GLY A 17 16.61 0.05 -1.72
C GLY A 17 16.57 1.57 -1.66
N LEU A 18 15.43 2.19 -1.34
CA LEU A 18 15.35 3.64 -1.10
C LEU A 18 15.81 4.00 0.33
N PRO A 19 16.37 5.21 0.53
CA PRO A 19 16.82 5.67 1.85
C PRO A 19 15.67 6.05 2.79
N PHE A 20 14.42 5.96 2.34
CA PHE A 20 13.21 6.21 3.12
C PHE A 20 12.15 5.13 2.85
N VAL A 21 11.13 5.09 3.70
CA VAL A 21 10.02 4.13 3.57
C VAL A 21 9.11 4.57 2.43
N ARG A 22 8.90 3.70 1.44
CA ARG A 22 7.96 3.92 0.33
C ARG A 22 7.04 2.72 0.17
N VAL A 23 5.75 2.93 0.41
CA VAL A 23 4.67 1.98 0.16
C VAL A 23 3.59 2.67 -0.67
N SER A 24 2.95 1.96 -1.61
CA SER A 24 1.86 2.49 -2.43
C SER A 24 0.69 1.50 -2.54
N PRO A 25 -0.54 1.98 -2.83
CA PRO A 25 -1.65 1.09 -3.17
C PRO A 25 -1.34 0.23 -4.41
N ASP A 26 -2.11 -0.84 -4.60
CA ASP A 26 -1.99 -1.77 -5.74
C ASP A 26 -2.96 -1.47 -6.90
N HIS A 27 -3.55 -0.28 -6.92
CA HIS A 27 -4.42 0.19 -8.01
C HIS A 27 -3.87 1.44 -8.70
N GLY A 28 -4.39 1.71 -9.91
CA GLY A 28 -4.10 2.93 -10.68
C GLY A 28 -4.94 4.13 -10.26
N THR A 29 -5.09 5.13 -11.13
CA THR A 29 -5.74 6.41 -10.83
C THR A 29 -7.26 6.34 -10.66
N GLY A 30 -7.93 5.34 -11.23
CA GLY A 30 -9.39 5.19 -11.14
C GLY A 30 -10.17 6.35 -11.73
N PHE A 31 -9.73 6.92 -12.86
CA PHE A 31 -10.37 8.10 -13.47
C PHE A 31 -11.82 7.88 -13.88
N ASP A 32 -12.16 6.67 -14.27
CA ASP A 32 -13.51 6.21 -14.60
C ASP A 32 -14.48 6.27 -13.43
N ILE A 33 -13.97 6.17 -12.19
CA ILE A 33 -14.76 6.20 -10.95
C ILE A 33 -14.50 7.42 -10.08
N ALA A 34 -13.67 8.37 -10.54
CA ALA A 34 -13.33 9.56 -9.77
C ALA A 34 -14.57 10.43 -9.51
N GLY A 35 -14.76 10.85 -8.25
CA GLY A 35 -15.91 11.68 -7.83
C GLY A 35 -17.24 10.92 -7.73
N THR A 36 -17.29 9.63 -8.05
CA THR A 36 -18.53 8.84 -8.02
C THR A 36 -18.83 8.22 -6.65
N GLY A 37 -17.88 8.25 -5.73
CA GLY A 37 -17.97 7.56 -4.42
C GLY A 37 -17.79 6.04 -4.48
N GLN A 38 -17.48 5.47 -5.64
CA GLN A 38 -17.33 4.00 -5.81
C GLN A 38 -15.91 3.49 -5.57
N ALA A 39 -14.93 4.38 -5.38
CA ALA A 39 -13.55 3.99 -5.12
C ALA A 39 -13.40 3.24 -3.79
N ARG A 40 -12.67 2.13 -3.82
CA ARG A 40 -12.41 1.32 -2.64
C ARG A 40 -11.07 1.73 -1.98
N PRO A 41 -11.07 2.17 -0.71
CA PRO A 41 -9.86 2.66 -0.06
C PRO A 41 -8.96 1.56 0.53
N ASP A 42 -9.38 0.29 0.46
CA ASP A 42 -8.77 -0.84 1.18
C ASP A 42 -7.23 -0.92 1.01
N SER A 43 -6.72 -0.87 -0.22
CA SER A 43 -5.28 -0.97 -0.48
C SER A 43 -4.50 0.28 -0.05
N LEU A 44 -5.12 1.46 -0.07
CA LEU A 44 -4.46 2.68 0.41
C LEU A 44 -4.32 2.64 1.94
N ILE A 45 -5.37 2.21 2.64
CA ILE A 45 -5.33 2.02 4.09
C ILE A 45 -4.26 1.00 4.47
N ALA A 46 -4.22 -0.14 3.78
CA ALA A 46 -3.20 -1.16 3.99
C ALA A 46 -1.78 -0.60 3.75
N ALA A 47 -1.58 0.22 2.71
CA ALA A 47 -0.28 0.82 2.39
C ALA A 47 0.20 1.76 3.50
N LEU A 48 -0.70 2.58 4.04
CA LEU A 48 -0.40 3.48 5.16
C LEU A 48 -0.05 2.72 6.44
N GLN A 49 -0.83 1.68 6.77
CA GLN A 49 -0.58 0.83 7.94
C GLN A 49 0.78 0.15 7.84
N LEU A 50 1.11 -0.44 6.69
CA LEU A 50 2.39 -1.10 6.46
C LEU A 50 3.56 -0.09 6.50
N ALA A 51 3.40 1.08 5.91
CA ALA A 51 4.42 2.13 5.99
C ALA A 51 4.71 2.53 7.44
N GLY A 52 3.66 2.70 8.26
CA GLY A 52 3.78 2.99 9.70
C GLY A 52 4.50 1.89 10.47
N GLN A 53 4.18 0.63 10.21
CA GLN A 53 4.87 -0.52 10.82
C GLN A 53 6.36 -0.54 10.46
N ILE A 54 6.71 -0.41 9.18
CA ILE A 54 8.11 -0.38 8.73
C ILE A 54 8.86 0.79 9.38
N ALA A 55 8.25 1.97 9.44
CA ALA A 55 8.86 3.15 10.06
C ALA A 55 9.13 2.93 11.56
N GLN A 56 8.17 2.37 12.29
CA GLN A 56 8.33 2.02 13.71
C GLN A 56 9.47 1.00 13.90
N THR A 57 9.52 -0.05 13.09
CA THR A 57 10.60 -1.05 13.15
C THR A 57 11.97 -0.45 12.87
N ARG A 58 12.10 0.44 11.86
CA ARG A 58 13.37 1.13 11.57
C ARG A 58 13.84 2.02 12.71
N ASN A 59 12.91 2.70 13.39
CA ASN A 59 13.23 3.57 14.53
C ASN A 59 13.63 2.79 15.79
N GLN A 60 13.29 1.51 15.88
CA GLN A 60 13.65 0.62 16.99
C GLN A 60 14.94 -0.17 16.74
N GLN A 61 15.47 -0.14 15.51
CA GLN A 61 16.76 -0.73 15.19
C GLN A 61 17.87 0.24 15.63
N PRO A 62 18.78 -0.18 16.54
CA PRO A 62 19.86 0.68 17.04
C PRO A 62 20.90 1.03 15.97
#